data_AF-A0A2E7H6D9-F1
#
_entry.id   AF-A0A2E7H6D9-F1
#
_cell.length_a   1.000
_cell.length_b   1.000
_cell.length_c   1.000
_cell.angle_alpha   90.00
_cell.angle_beta   90.00
_cell.angle_gamma   90.00
#
_symmetry.space_group_name_H-M   'P 1'
#
loop_
_entity.id
_entity.type
_entity.pdbx_description
1 polymer ?
#
loop_
_entity_poly.entity_id
_entity_poly.type
_entity_poly.pdbx_seq_one_letter_code
_entity_poly.pdbx_strand_id
1 'polypeptide(L)'
;MFIAAAGVAVAQKQVVSAYNANKSGDYKAAAGYIEEAITIEKAAEKEKTWRYRGEIYLNIANDSAFVLEFPDALWVAKESYTKAMELDTKGNYERENEISLDRVKATAGNQGIASYTNENYSDAAAKFDLSAEIAETFNIVDTMSVFNAALCYEKCDSVNLAVSRYKTCGTYGYQVPNVYLFVANLLRQSGRDSLALAELQSARNMFPREQSLIIEELNIYLEAKDFARAENNLKLAAEADSTNEILWFSLGSVYDNLGKTELAAEAYLKAL
;
A
#
# COMPACT_ATOMS: atom_id res chain seq x y z
N MET A 1 -42.35 4.25 -28.25
CA MET A 1 -41.37 3.39 -28.93
C MET A 1 -40.29 4.15 -29.71
N PHE A 2 -40.54 5.38 -30.19
CA PHE A 2 -39.55 6.19 -30.95
C PHE A 2 -38.41 6.80 -30.11
N ILE A 3 -38.66 7.20 -28.86
CA ILE A 3 -37.64 7.81 -27.97
C ILE A 3 -36.52 6.81 -27.63
N ALA A 4 -36.87 5.54 -27.41
CA ALA A 4 -35.92 4.47 -27.07
C ALA A 4 -35.01 4.03 -28.24
N ALA A 5 -35.39 4.33 -29.49
CA ALA A 5 -34.61 4.00 -30.68
C ALA A 5 -33.60 5.10 -31.04
N ALA A 6 -33.95 6.37 -30.83
CA ALA A 6 -33.04 7.51 -31.03
C ALA A 6 -31.85 7.46 -30.07
N GLY A 7 -32.07 7.11 -28.80
CA GLY A 7 -30.98 6.97 -27.81
C GLY A 7 -29.97 5.87 -28.16
N VAL A 8 -30.41 4.77 -28.79
CA VAL A 8 -29.52 3.65 -29.19
C VAL A 8 -28.52 4.07 -30.27
N ALA A 9 -29.01 4.80 -31.28
CA ALA A 9 -28.19 5.23 -32.42
C ALA A 9 -27.14 6.27 -31.98
N VAL A 10 -27.52 7.18 -31.08
CA VAL A 10 -26.61 8.18 -30.50
C VAL A 10 -25.53 7.50 -29.65
N ALA A 11 -25.90 6.55 -28.78
CA ALA A 11 -24.93 5.84 -27.93
C ALA A 11 -23.88 5.08 -28.76
N GLN A 12 -24.32 4.35 -29.79
CA GLN A 12 -23.40 3.59 -30.64
C GLN A 12 -22.49 4.52 -31.47
N LYS A 13 -22.99 5.70 -31.88
CA LYS A 13 -22.18 6.72 -32.56
C LYS A 13 -21.06 7.22 -31.65
N GLN A 14 -21.36 7.56 -30.39
CA GLN A 14 -20.34 8.08 -29.47
C GLN A 14 -19.24 7.06 -29.17
N VAL A 15 -19.60 5.79 -28.92
CA VAL A 15 -18.61 4.71 -28.71
C VAL A 15 -17.70 4.53 -29.94
N VAL A 16 -18.23 4.65 -31.15
CA VAL A 16 -17.44 4.54 -32.39
C VAL A 16 -16.55 5.76 -32.60
N SER A 17 -17.06 6.96 -32.34
CA SER A 17 -16.27 8.19 -32.38
C SER A 17 -15.10 8.14 -31.41
N ALA A 18 -15.35 7.69 -30.17
CA ALA A 18 -14.32 7.49 -29.15
C ALA A 18 -13.23 6.51 -29.62
N TYR A 19 -13.63 5.36 -30.16
CA TYR A 19 -12.71 4.35 -30.69
C TYR A 19 -11.84 4.93 -31.82
N ASN A 20 -12.44 5.62 -32.78
CA ASN A 20 -11.72 6.19 -33.92
C ASN A 20 -10.76 7.31 -33.50
N ALA A 21 -11.21 8.21 -32.60
CA ALA A 21 -10.38 9.29 -32.06
C ALA A 21 -9.18 8.73 -31.29
N ASN A 22 -9.38 7.67 -30.49
CA ASN A 22 -8.29 6.99 -29.79
C ASN A 22 -7.28 6.40 -30.79
N LYS A 23 -7.76 5.75 -31.86
CA LYS A 23 -6.91 5.19 -32.92
C LYS A 23 -6.12 6.25 -33.69
N SER A 24 -6.63 7.47 -33.81
CA SER A 24 -5.91 8.58 -34.44
C SER A 24 -4.99 9.35 -33.48
N GLY A 25 -4.93 8.96 -32.21
CA GLY A 25 -4.14 9.66 -31.18
C GLY A 25 -4.80 10.93 -30.64
N ASP A 26 -6.06 11.20 -30.98
CA ASP A 26 -6.82 12.33 -30.41
C ASP A 26 -7.49 11.88 -29.10
N TYR A 27 -6.65 11.63 -28.10
CA TYR A 27 -7.09 11.03 -26.85
C TYR A 27 -8.06 11.90 -26.06
N LYS A 28 -7.90 13.23 -26.12
CA LYS A 28 -8.80 14.18 -25.46
C LYS A 28 -10.20 14.14 -26.08
N ALA A 29 -10.32 14.14 -27.41
CA ALA A 29 -11.62 13.97 -28.05
C ALA A 29 -12.19 12.57 -27.77
N ALA A 30 -11.34 11.53 -27.77
CA ALA A 30 -11.75 10.17 -27.44
C ALA A 30 -12.37 10.07 -26.03
N ALA A 31 -11.73 10.71 -25.04
CA ALA A 31 -12.24 10.82 -23.68
C ALA A 31 -13.60 11.55 -23.67
N GLY A 32 -13.71 12.70 -24.34
CA GLY A 32 -14.99 13.41 -24.44
C GLY A 32 -16.14 12.56 -24.98
N TYR A 33 -15.89 11.82 -26.08
CA TYR A 33 -16.90 10.94 -26.66
C TYR A 33 -17.26 9.74 -25.78
N ILE A 34 -16.28 9.12 -25.11
CA ILE A 34 -16.56 7.94 -24.28
C ILE A 34 -17.26 8.32 -22.97
N GLU A 35 -16.92 9.48 -22.39
CA GLU A 35 -17.62 10.02 -21.22
C GLU A 35 -19.08 10.36 -21.54
N GLU A 36 -19.37 10.92 -22.73
CA GLU A 36 -20.76 11.10 -23.17
C GLU A 36 -21.46 9.75 -23.34
N ALA A 37 -20.79 8.76 -23.93
CA ALA A 37 -21.37 7.44 -24.15
C ALA A 37 -21.80 6.73 -22.86
N ILE A 38 -21.02 6.82 -21.77
CA ILE A 38 -21.37 6.17 -20.51
C ILE A 38 -22.55 6.83 -19.78
N THR A 39 -22.96 8.04 -20.16
CA THR A 39 -24.20 8.66 -19.66
C THR A 39 -25.46 8.06 -20.29
N ILE A 40 -25.30 7.28 -21.37
CA ILE A 40 -26.41 6.66 -22.09
C ILE A 40 -26.53 5.20 -21.64
N GLU A 41 -27.60 4.87 -20.92
CA GLU A 41 -27.88 3.57 -20.30
C GLU A 41 -27.45 2.37 -21.15
N LYS A 42 -27.93 2.29 -22.40
CA LYS A 42 -27.63 1.16 -23.30
C LYS A 42 -26.16 1.06 -23.75
N ALA A 43 -25.39 2.14 -23.70
CA ALA A 43 -23.95 2.08 -23.92
C ALA A 43 -23.21 1.73 -22.63
N ALA A 44 -23.65 2.27 -21.49
CA ALA A 44 -23.11 1.95 -20.17
C ALA A 44 -23.26 0.46 -19.79
N GLU A 45 -24.26 -0.24 -20.33
CA GLU A 45 -24.44 -1.69 -20.12
C GLU A 45 -23.50 -2.57 -20.96
N LYS A 46 -22.73 -1.99 -21.90
CA LYS A 46 -21.87 -2.77 -22.81
C LYS A 46 -20.44 -2.81 -22.31
N GLU A 47 -19.91 -4.02 -22.12
CA GLU A 47 -18.49 -4.30 -21.85
C GLU A 47 -17.55 -3.44 -22.71
N LYS A 48 -17.75 -3.45 -24.04
CA LYS A 48 -16.85 -2.77 -24.97
C LYS A 48 -16.73 -1.27 -24.72
N THR A 49 -17.77 -0.64 -24.19
CA THR A 49 -17.76 0.79 -23.86
C THR A 49 -16.72 1.05 -22.76
N TRP A 50 -16.75 0.23 -21.71
CA TRP A 50 -15.82 0.32 -20.58
C TRP A 50 -14.41 -0.13 -20.95
N ARG A 51 -14.25 -1.20 -21.73
CA ARG A 51 -12.94 -1.60 -22.24
C ARG A 51 -12.30 -0.53 -23.13
N TYR A 52 -13.08 0.16 -23.98
CA TYR A 52 -12.57 1.28 -24.77
C TYR A 52 -12.23 2.49 -23.90
N ARG A 53 -13.04 2.80 -22.89
CA ARG A 53 -12.72 3.83 -21.89
C ARG A 53 -11.39 3.52 -21.19
N GLY A 54 -11.19 2.28 -20.76
CA GLY A 54 -9.94 1.81 -20.16
C GLY A 54 -8.73 2.06 -21.07
N GLU A 55 -8.84 1.69 -22.35
CA GLU A 55 -7.74 1.86 -23.31
C GLU A 55 -7.45 3.33 -23.60
N ILE A 56 -8.49 4.16 -23.72
CA ILE A 56 -8.35 5.61 -23.92
C ILE A 56 -7.56 6.21 -22.75
N TYR A 57 -7.98 5.94 -21.51
CA TYR A 57 -7.34 6.50 -20.33
C TYR A 57 -5.94 5.91 -20.06
N LEU A 58 -5.69 4.66 -20.44
CA LEU A 58 -4.33 4.11 -20.42
C LEU A 58 -3.43 4.79 -21.45
N ASN A 59 -3.93 5.10 -22.65
CA ASN A 59 -3.17 5.86 -23.65
C ASN A 59 -2.89 7.30 -23.18
N ILE A 60 -3.89 7.97 -22.59
CA ILE A 60 -3.74 9.28 -21.95
C ILE A 60 -2.65 9.23 -20.88
N ALA A 61 -2.68 8.22 -20.00
CA ALA A 61 -1.69 8.08 -18.93
C ALA A 61 -0.27 7.86 -19.45
N ASN A 62 -0.10 7.25 -20.62
CA ASN A 62 1.21 7.02 -21.24
C ASN A 62 1.71 8.21 -22.06
N ASP A 63 0.87 9.22 -22.29
CA ASP A 63 1.24 10.44 -23.01
C ASP A 63 1.57 11.57 -22.04
N SER A 64 2.83 11.97 -22.01
CA SER A 64 3.33 13.00 -21.09
C SER A 64 2.67 14.36 -21.29
N ALA A 65 2.10 14.65 -22.47
CA ALA A 65 1.40 15.89 -22.74
C ALA A 65 0.09 16.03 -21.94
N PHE A 66 -0.49 14.92 -21.48
CA PHE A 66 -1.79 14.89 -20.83
C PHE A 66 -1.74 14.65 -19.31
N VAL A 67 -0.56 14.43 -18.72
CA VAL A 67 -0.40 14.10 -17.29
C VAL A 67 -1.06 15.12 -16.37
N LEU A 68 -0.95 16.41 -16.67
CA LEU A 68 -1.55 17.48 -15.84
C LEU A 68 -3.05 17.66 -16.08
N GLU A 69 -3.54 17.38 -17.29
CA GLU A 69 -4.95 17.53 -17.63
C GLU A 69 -5.78 16.34 -17.14
N PHE A 70 -5.17 15.15 -17.07
CA PHE A 70 -5.81 13.92 -16.64
C PHE A 70 -4.98 13.21 -15.56
N PRO A 71 -4.81 13.82 -14.36
CA PRO A 71 -4.00 13.25 -13.29
C PRO A 71 -4.50 11.86 -12.86
N ASP A 72 -5.81 11.63 -12.95
CA ASP A 72 -6.47 10.40 -12.51
C ASP A 72 -6.53 9.31 -13.59
N ALA A 73 -5.89 9.49 -14.75
CA ALA A 73 -6.08 8.62 -15.92
C ALA A 73 -5.85 7.13 -15.63
N LEU A 74 -4.84 6.77 -14.83
CA LEU A 74 -4.62 5.35 -14.47
C LEU A 74 -5.72 4.77 -13.58
N TRP A 75 -6.27 5.56 -12.65
CA TRP A 75 -7.39 5.12 -11.80
C TRP A 75 -8.66 4.95 -12.63
N VAL A 76 -8.90 5.87 -13.55
CA VAL A 76 -10.01 5.78 -14.52
C VAL A 76 -9.84 4.56 -15.42
N ALA A 77 -8.61 4.26 -15.87
CA ALA A 77 -8.34 3.06 -16.66
C ALA A 77 -8.62 1.77 -15.86
N LYS A 78 -8.12 1.68 -14.61
CA LYS A 78 -8.42 0.56 -13.69
C LYS A 78 -9.92 0.38 -13.53
N GLU A 79 -10.64 1.43 -13.11
CA GLU A 79 -12.10 1.40 -12.91
C GLU A 79 -12.81 0.87 -14.16
N SER A 80 -12.40 1.35 -15.32
CA SER A 80 -13.02 0.99 -16.59
C SER A 80 -12.80 -0.46 -16.96
N TYR A 81 -11.59 -1.00 -16.81
CA TYR A 81 -11.35 -2.42 -17.09
C TYR A 81 -11.99 -3.34 -16.03
N THR A 82 -12.00 -2.96 -14.75
CA THR A 82 -12.76 -3.69 -13.73
C THR A 82 -14.24 -3.74 -14.09
N LYS A 83 -14.82 -2.60 -14.52
CA LYS A 83 -16.21 -2.58 -14.96
C LYS A 83 -16.47 -3.40 -16.21
N ALA A 84 -15.52 -3.43 -17.15
CA ALA A 84 -15.60 -4.27 -18.33
C ALA A 84 -15.63 -5.76 -17.95
N MET A 85 -14.79 -6.20 -17.00
CA MET A 85 -14.80 -7.57 -16.48
C MET A 85 -16.14 -7.93 -15.81
N GLU A 86 -16.72 -7.03 -15.01
CA GLU A 86 -18.03 -7.25 -14.40
C GLU A 86 -19.14 -7.48 -15.44
N LEU A 87 -19.09 -6.75 -16.56
CA LEU A 87 -20.08 -6.83 -17.64
C LEU A 87 -19.85 -8.03 -18.57
N ASP A 88 -18.64 -8.58 -18.60
CA ASP A 88 -18.28 -9.75 -19.40
C ASP A 88 -18.73 -11.07 -18.74
N THR A 89 -20.03 -11.17 -18.47
CA THR A 89 -20.66 -12.35 -17.85
C THR A 89 -20.47 -13.67 -18.60
N LYS A 90 -19.94 -13.63 -19.83
CA LYS A 90 -19.65 -14.79 -20.67
C LYS A 90 -18.15 -15.08 -20.81
N GLY A 91 -17.27 -14.24 -20.24
CA GLY A 91 -15.82 -14.39 -20.32
C GLY A 91 -15.25 -14.28 -21.74
N ASN A 92 -15.90 -13.54 -22.65
CA ASN A 92 -15.42 -13.41 -24.03
C ASN A 92 -14.19 -12.50 -24.17
N TYR A 93 -13.95 -11.64 -23.18
CA TYR A 93 -12.92 -10.61 -23.13
C TYR A 93 -12.16 -10.63 -21.80
N GLU A 94 -12.34 -11.66 -20.98
CA GLU A 94 -11.67 -11.83 -19.68
C GLU A 94 -10.16 -11.63 -19.84
N ARG A 95 -9.52 -12.45 -20.69
CA ARG A 95 -8.08 -12.37 -20.94
C ARG A 95 -7.61 -11.00 -21.43
N GLU A 96 -8.35 -10.38 -22.35
CA GLU A 96 -8.02 -9.04 -22.86
C GLU A 96 -8.10 -7.96 -21.79
N ASN A 97 -9.09 -8.04 -20.91
CA ASN A 97 -9.25 -7.13 -19.79
C ASN A 97 -8.18 -7.35 -18.72
N GLU A 98 -7.83 -8.61 -18.40
CA GLU A 98 -6.72 -8.94 -17.49
C GLU A 98 -5.39 -8.40 -18.01
N ILE A 99 -5.05 -8.65 -19.28
CA ILE A 99 -3.83 -8.11 -19.91
C ILE A 99 -3.81 -6.58 -19.86
N SER A 100 -4.97 -5.95 -20.02
CA SER A 100 -5.07 -4.50 -20.00
C SER A 100 -4.89 -3.93 -18.60
N LEU A 101 -5.46 -4.57 -17.57
CA LEU A 101 -5.20 -4.24 -16.17
C LEU A 101 -3.72 -4.44 -15.80
N ASP A 102 -3.08 -5.51 -16.27
CA ASP A 102 -1.65 -5.72 -16.09
C ASP A 102 -0.81 -4.59 -16.72
N ARG A 103 -1.23 -4.06 -17.87
CA ARG A 103 -0.61 -2.86 -18.46
C ARG A 103 -0.81 -1.63 -17.58
N VAL A 104 -2.02 -1.41 -17.03
CA VAL A 104 -2.28 -0.30 -16.09
C VAL A 104 -1.37 -0.44 -14.86
N LYS A 105 -1.27 -1.65 -14.29
CA LYS A 105 -0.38 -1.97 -13.17
C LYS A 105 1.08 -1.62 -13.49
N ALA A 106 1.58 -2.11 -14.62
CA ALA A 106 2.96 -1.85 -15.05
C ALA A 106 3.22 -0.35 -15.27
N THR A 107 2.29 0.37 -15.91
CA THR A 107 2.41 1.83 -16.08
C THR A 107 2.37 2.55 -14.73
N ALA A 108 1.49 2.16 -13.80
CA ALA A 108 1.45 2.72 -12.45
C ALA A 108 2.77 2.52 -11.71
N GLY A 109 3.32 1.30 -11.70
CA GLY A 109 4.62 1.02 -11.08
C GLY A 109 5.75 1.88 -11.68
N ASN A 110 5.83 1.99 -13.00
CA ASN A 110 6.84 2.80 -13.68
C ASN A 110 6.69 4.30 -13.39
N GLN A 111 5.46 4.82 -13.37
CA GLN A 111 5.21 6.21 -12.97
C GLN A 111 5.55 6.43 -11.50
N GLY A 112 5.25 5.47 -10.62
CA GLY A 112 5.63 5.53 -9.21
C GLY A 112 7.15 5.62 -9.03
N ILE A 113 7.92 4.85 -9.80
CA ILE A 113 9.39 4.95 -9.83
C ILE A 113 9.83 6.34 -10.29
N ALA A 114 9.27 6.87 -11.39
CA ALA A 114 9.61 8.19 -11.89
C ALA A 114 9.29 9.30 -10.87
N SER A 115 8.13 9.25 -10.23
CA SER A 115 7.73 10.19 -9.18
C SER A 115 8.63 10.08 -7.95
N TYR A 116 9.04 8.88 -7.55
CA TYR A 116 10.00 8.67 -6.48
C TYR A 116 11.37 9.29 -6.80
N THR A 117 11.88 9.07 -8.02
CA THR A 117 13.15 9.67 -8.48
C THR A 117 13.09 11.19 -8.49
N ASN A 118 11.92 11.78 -8.77
CA ASN A 118 11.69 13.22 -8.72
C ASN A 118 11.30 13.72 -7.31
N GLU A 119 11.44 12.89 -6.28
CA GLU A 119 11.10 13.21 -4.88
C GLU A 119 9.63 13.59 -4.63
N ASN A 120 8.75 13.30 -5.60
CA ASN A 120 7.31 13.45 -5.44
C ASN A 120 6.74 12.19 -4.76
N TYR A 121 7.04 12.06 -3.47
CA TYR A 121 6.74 10.85 -2.71
C TYR A 121 5.25 10.59 -2.52
N SER A 122 4.40 11.63 -2.43
CA SER A 122 2.95 11.42 -2.32
C SER A 122 2.36 10.81 -3.59
N ASP A 123 2.78 11.29 -4.78
CA ASP A 123 2.33 10.70 -6.04
C ASP A 123 2.91 9.30 -6.22
N ALA A 124 4.21 9.11 -5.92
CA ALA A 124 4.85 7.80 -5.98
C ALA A 124 4.11 6.76 -5.12
N ALA A 125 3.75 7.13 -3.89
CA ALA A 125 2.99 6.26 -2.99
C ALA A 125 1.64 5.84 -3.60
N ALA A 126 0.89 6.81 -4.12
CA ALA A 126 -0.42 6.56 -4.72
C ALA A 126 -0.33 5.65 -5.96
N LYS A 127 0.74 5.77 -6.76
CA LYS A 127 0.97 4.91 -7.93
C LYS A 127 1.40 3.48 -7.55
N PHE A 128 2.23 3.32 -6.52
CA PHE A 128 2.57 2.00 -6.00
C PHE A 128 1.35 1.31 -5.35
N ASP A 129 0.52 2.06 -4.62
CA ASP A 129 -0.75 1.56 -4.09
C ASP A 129 -1.67 1.12 -5.23
N LEU A 130 -1.82 1.94 -6.28
CA LEU A 130 -2.61 1.56 -7.45
C LEU A 130 -2.11 0.25 -8.08
N SER A 131 -0.79 0.09 -8.21
CA SER A 131 -0.18 -1.16 -8.71
C SER A 131 -0.52 -2.36 -7.82
N ALA A 132 -0.44 -2.19 -6.49
CA ALA A 132 -0.80 -3.22 -5.53
C ALA A 132 -2.29 -3.58 -5.59
N GLU A 133 -3.17 -2.59 -5.63
CA GLU A 133 -4.63 -2.79 -5.72
C GLU A 133 -5.03 -3.53 -7.00
N ILE A 134 -4.36 -3.27 -8.13
CA ILE A 134 -4.62 -4.01 -9.37
C ILE A 134 -4.17 -5.47 -9.22
N ALA A 135 -3.02 -5.72 -8.59
CA ALA A 135 -2.59 -7.09 -8.30
C ALA A 135 -3.62 -7.84 -7.42
N GLU A 136 -4.22 -7.15 -6.45
CA GLU A 136 -5.26 -7.72 -5.58
C GLU A 136 -6.50 -8.16 -6.36
N THR A 137 -6.84 -7.51 -7.49
CA THR A 137 -7.93 -7.97 -8.37
C THR A 137 -7.70 -9.36 -8.95
N PHE A 138 -6.45 -9.80 -9.00
CA PHE A 138 -6.04 -11.15 -9.41
C PHE A 138 -5.78 -12.07 -8.21
N ASN A 139 -6.18 -11.67 -7.00
CA ASN A 139 -5.88 -12.35 -5.74
C ASN A 139 -4.37 -12.46 -5.45
N ILE A 140 -3.57 -11.53 -5.97
CA ILE A 140 -2.12 -11.46 -5.75
C ILE A 140 -1.84 -10.30 -4.79
N VAL A 141 -1.13 -10.60 -3.69
CA VAL A 141 -0.64 -9.56 -2.79
C VAL A 141 0.77 -9.17 -3.22
N ASP A 142 0.88 -8.05 -3.93
CA ASP A 142 2.15 -7.50 -4.41
C ASP A 142 2.89 -6.79 -3.27
N THR A 143 3.50 -7.57 -2.38
CA THR A 143 4.20 -7.06 -1.20
C THR A 143 5.35 -6.11 -1.53
N MET A 144 5.96 -6.23 -2.72
CA MET A 144 6.95 -5.30 -3.24
C MET A 144 6.33 -3.91 -3.48
N SER A 145 5.20 -3.85 -4.19
CA SER A 145 4.48 -2.59 -4.45
C SER A 145 3.94 -1.98 -3.16
N VAL A 146 3.37 -2.80 -2.25
CA VAL A 146 2.91 -2.37 -0.93
C VAL A 146 4.05 -1.76 -0.10
N PHE A 147 5.22 -2.40 -0.09
CA PHE A 147 6.39 -1.90 0.63
C PHE A 147 6.94 -0.60 0.04
N ASN A 148 6.99 -0.50 -1.30
CA ASN A 148 7.39 0.73 -1.97
C ASN A 148 6.43 1.88 -1.66
N ALA A 149 5.12 1.61 -1.62
CA ALA A 149 4.13 2.60 -1.18
C ALA A 149 4.38 3.02 0.27
N ALA A 150 4.66 2.08 1.18
CA ALA A 150 4.97 2.36 2.58
C ALA A 150 6.17 3.32 2.73
N LEU A 151 7.27 3.04 2.02
CA LEU A 151 8.46 3.90 1.99
C LEU A 151 8.15 5.31 1.48
N CYS A 152 7.31 5.43 0.46
CA CYS A 152 6.92 6.72 -0.08
C CYS A 152 6.01 7.49 0.89
N TYR A 153 5.05 6.81 1.53
CA TYR A 153 4.20 7.41 2.56
C TYR A 153 4.98 7.86 3.77
N GLU A 154 6.00 7.11 4.19
CA GLU A 154 6.93 7.52 5.24
C GLU A 154 7.63 8.82 4.84
N LYS A 155 8.19 8.88 3.62
CA LYS A 155 8.91 10.06 3.12
C LYS A 155 8.05 11.31 2.91
N CYS A 156 6.73 11.16 2.77
CA CYS A 156 5.80 12.28 2.67
C CYS A 156 4.99 12.51 3.96
N ASP A 157 5.46 11.99 5.11
CA ASP A 157 4.84 12.14 6.43
C ASP A 157 3.38 11.64 6.53
N SER A 158 2.95 10.74 5.63
CA SER A 158 1.64 10.09 5.65
C SER A 158 1.66 8.90 6.61
N VAL A 159 1.92 9.17 7.90
CA VAL A 159 2.29 8.15 8.89
C VAL A 159 1.26 7.01 9.00
N ASN A 160 -0.04 7.32 8.96
CA ASN A 160 -1.08 6.27 9.07
C ASN A 160 -1.08 5.31 7.87
N LEU A 161 -0.85 5.83 6.66
CA LEU A 161 -0.79 5.02 5.45
C LEU A 161 0.51 4.19 5.44
N ALA A 162 1.64 4.79 5.80
CA ALA A 162 2.92 4.08 5.93
C ALA A 162 2.80 2.91 6.92
N VAL A 163 2.27 3.17 8.12
CA VAL A 163 2.03 2.14 9.14
C VAL A 163 1.11 1.04 8.60
N SER A 164 0.00 1.39 7.96
CA SER A 164 -0.92 0.40 7.39
C SER A 164 -0.22 -0.50 6.37
N ARG A 165 0.59 0.06 5.47
CA ARG A 165 1.26 -0.70 4.40
C ARG A 165 2.39 -1.56 4.93
N TYR A 166 3.22 -1.06 5.85
CA TYR A 166 4.23 -1.88 6.52
C TYR A 166 3.63 -3.04 7.31
N LYS A 167 2.49 -2.81 7.98
CA LYS A 167 1.77 -3.91 8.66
C LYS A 167 1.25 -4.95 7.67
N THR A 168 0.74 -4.54 6.52
CA THR A 168 0.41 -5.48 5.44
C THR A 168 1.63 -6.32 5.04
N CYS A 169 2.79 -5.70 4.79
CA CYS A 169 4.03 -6.44 4.52
C CYS A 169 4.36 -7.45 5.64
N GLY A 170 4.22 -7.03 6.90
CA GLY A 170 4.42 -7.88 8.07
C GLY A 170 3.50 -9.10 8.11
N THR A 171 2.20 -8.91 7.82
CA THR A 171 1.21 -9.99 7.72
C THR A 171 1.59 -11.05 6.69
N TYR A 172 2.20 -10.63 5.58
CA TYR A 172 2.64 -11.52 4.50
C TYR A 172 4.11 -11.94 4.59
N GLY A 173 4.79 -11.66 5.71
CA GLY A 173 6.17 -12.08 5.95
C GLY A 173 7.22 -11.38 5.06
N TYR A 174 6.87 -10.24 4.45
CA TYR A 174 7.77 -9.49 3.60
C TYR A 174 8.55 -8.44 4.42
N GLN A 175 9.89 -8.48 4.34
CA GLN A 175 10.79 -7.58 5.08
C GLN A 175 10.63 -7.65 6.61
N VAL A 176 10.17 -8.79 7.14
CA VAL A 176 10.12 -9.03 8.58
C VAL A 176 11.50 -9.41 9.13
N PRO A 177 11.85 -9.05 10.38
CA PRO A 177 11.05 -8.25 11.33
C PRO A 177 11.12 -6.73 11.11
N ASN A 178 11.97 -6.24 10.20
CA ASN A 178 12.27 -4.81 10.02
C ASN A 178 11.04 -3.92 9.84
N VAL A 179 10.01 -4.38 9.12
CA VAL A 179 8.76 -3.61 8.96
C VAL A 179 8.07 -3.27 10.28
N TYR A 180 8.20 -4.11 11.31
CA TYR A 180 7.65 -3.81 12.64
C TYR A 180 8.45 -2.72 13.35
N LEU A 181 9.77 -2.65 13.14
CA LEU A 181 10.59 -1.52 13.61
C LEU A 181 10.23 -0.23 12.89
N PHE A 182 10.03 -0.28 11.57
CA PHE A 182 9.60 0.90 10.81
C PHE A 182 8.27 1.44 11.36
N VAL A 183 7.30 0.55 11.60
CA VAL A 183 6.02 0.91 12.23
C VAL A 183 6.22 1.53 13.62
N ALA A 184 7.00 0.89 14.49
CA ALA A 184 7.24 1.40 15.84
C ALA A 184 7.91 2.79 15.82
N ASN A 185 8.95 2.96 15.02
CA ASN A 185 9.67 4.22 14.86
C ASN A 185 8.75 5.33 14.33
N LEU A 186 7.94 5.05 13.31
CA LEU A 186 6.97 6.00 12.77
C LEU A 186 5.92 6.42 13.81
N LEU A 187 5.43 5.47 14.60
CA LEU A 187 4.50 5.76 15.70
C LEU A 187 5.15 6.63 16.77
N ARG A 188 6.39 6.32 17.18
CA ARG A 188 7.15 7.13 18.15
C ARG A 188 7.39 8.56 17.66
N GLN A 189 7.90 8.71 16.45
CA GLN A 189 8.18 10.02 15.85
C GLN A 189 6.91 10.89 15.72
N SER A 190 5.73 10.26 15.65
CA SER A 190 4.44 10.93 15.65
C SER A 190 3.79 11.05 17.04
N GLY A 191 4.53 10.82 18.13
CA GLY A 191 4.09 10.98 19.50
C GLY A 191 3.13 9.89 20.00
N ARG A 192 3.11 8.72 19.34
CA ARG A 192 2.18 7.61 19.60
C ARG A 192 2.89 6.42 20.25
N ASP A 193 3.66 6.68 21.30
CA ASP A 193 4.51 5.71 21.99
C ASP A 193 3.73 4.49 22.51
N SER A 194 2.50 4.68 22.99
CA SER A 194 1.66 3.57 23.45
C SER A 194 1.33 2.58 22.32
N LEU A 195 1.14 3.07 21.10
CA LEU A 195 0.91 2.22 19.94
C LEU A 195 2.23 1.56 19.49
N ALA A 196 3.34 2.30 19.52
CA ALA A 196 4.66 1.74 19.20
C ALA A 196 5.01 0.56 20.11
N LEU A 197 4.81 0.69 21.43
CA LEU A 197 5.00 -0.38 22.41
C LEU A 197 4.13 -1.60 22.10
N ALA A 198 2.85 -1.39 21.76
CA ALA A 198 1.95 -2.49 21.43
C ALA A 198 2.40 -3.26 20.17
N GLU A 199 2.87 -2.55 19.14
CA GLU A 199 3.38 -3.17 17.91
C GLU A 199 4.68 -3.93 18.17
N LEU A 200 5.63 -3.37 18.94
CA LEU A 200 6.87 -4.05 19.33
C LEU A 200 6.61 -5.32 20.14
N GLN A 201 5.70 -5.27 21.11
CA GLN A 201 5.32 -6.42 21.91
C GLN A 201 4.67 -7.51 21.06
N SER A 202 3.77 -7.13 20.15
CA SER A 202 3.18 -8.07 19.19
C SER A 202 4.25 -8.70 18.30
N ALA A 203 5.20 -7.90 17.80
CA ALA A 203 6.31 -8.38 16.98
C ALA A 203 7.24 -9.32 17.76
N ARG A 204 7.53 -9.05 19.03
CA ARG A 204 8.35 -9.91 19.89
C ARG A 204 7.73 -11.29 20.13
N ASN A 205 6.41 -11.43 20.10
CA ASN A 205 5.79 -12.76 20.16
C ASN A 205 6.15 -13.63 18.93
N MET A 206 6.37 -13.00 17.78
CA MET A 206 6.78 -13.67 16.53
C MET A 206 8.30 -13.79 16.39
N PHE A 207 9.03 -12.80 16.92
CA PHE A 207 10.49 -12.69 16.84
C PHE A 207 11.12 -12.47 18.23
N PRO A 208 11.02 -13.47 19.14
CA PRO A 208 11.35 -13.29 20.56
C PRO A 208 12.83 -13.01 20.85
N ARG A 209 13.72 -13.33 19.91
CA ARG A 209 15.17 -13.12 20.02
C ARG A 209 15.68 -12.00 19.10
N GLU A 210 14.79 -11.24 18.46
CA GLU A 210 15.20 -10.13 17.61
C GLU A 210 15.66 -8.95 18.49
N GLN A 211 16.98 -8.74 18.53
CA GLN A 211 17.62 -7.76 19.40
C GLN A 211 17.07 -6.34 19.17
N SER A 212 16.87 -5.98 17.90
CA SER A 212 16.43 -4.64 17.54
C SER A 212 15.04 -4.29 18.10
N LEU A 213 14.09 -5.25 18.10
CA LEU A 213 12.77 -5.05 18.70
C LEU A 213 12.82 -4.88 20.22
N ILE A 214 13.67 -5.67 20.90
CA ILE A 214 13.83 -5.62 22.36
C ILE A 214 14.45 -4.29 22.79
N ILE A 215 15.53 -3.87 22.10
CA ILE A 215 16.22 -2.62 22.39
C ILE A 215 15.28 -1.44 22.15
N GLU A 216 14.53 -1.44 21.04
CA GLU A 216 13.61 -0.36 20.73
C GLU A 216 12.49 -0.24 21.77
N GLU A 217 11.93 -1.37 22.24
CA GLU A 217 10.95 -1.36 23.33
C GLU A 217 11.55 -0.82 24.64
N LEU A 218 12.76 -1.27 25.00
CA LEU A 218 13.46 -0.79 26.19
C LEU A 218 13.71 0.73 26.10
N ASN A 219 14.17 1.24 24.96
CA ASN A 219 14.44 2.66 24.75
C ASN A 219 13.19 3.51 25.01
N ILE A 220 12.01 3.09 24.54
CA ILE A 220 10.75 3.79 24.80
C ILE A 220 10.50 3.90 26.31
N TYR A 221 10.67 2.81 27.06
CA TYR A 221 10.48 2.85 28.51
C TYR A 221 11.51 3.73 29.22
N LEU A 222 12.79 3.66 28.83
CA LEU A 222 13.86 4.43 29.46
C LEU A 222 13.66 5.94 29.24
N GLU A 223 13.31 6.35 28.03
CA GLU A 223 13.01 7.75 27.71
C GLU A 223 11.79 8.26 28.48
N ALA A 224 10.75 7.43 28.60
CA ALA A 224 9.58 7.72 29.42
C ALA A 224 9.84 7.62 30.94
N LYS A 225 11.04 7.17 31.35
CA LYS A 225 11.40 6.82 32.74
C LYS A 225 10.42 5.84 33.39
N ASP A 226 9.80 4.99 32.58
CA ASP A 226 8.84 3.99 33.03
C ASP A 226 9.51 2.65 33.32
N PHE A 227 10.44 2.70 34.28
CA PHE A 227 11.24 1.55 34.66
C PHE A 227 10.39 0.41 35.26
N ALA A 228 9.26 0.73 35.87
CA ALA A 228 8.37 -0.27 36.46
C ALA A 228 7.72 -1.15 35.40
N ARG A 229 7.20 -0.56 34.31
CA ARG A 229 6.68 -1.35 33.18
C ARG A 229 7.80 -2.09 32.46
N ALA A 230 8.96 -1.45 32.26
CA ALA A 230 10.13 -2.10 31.67
C ALA A 230 10.54 -3.36 32.43
N GLU A 231 10.68 -3.25 33.76
CA GLU A 231 11.06 -4.36 34.64
C GLU A 231 10.07 -5.51 34.52
N ASN A 232 8.77 -5.23 34.66
CA ASN A 232 7.75 -6.27 34.61
C ASN A 232 7.69 -6.97 33.25
N ASN A 233 7.74 -6.22 32.15
CA ASN A 233 7.69 -6.79 30.81
C ASN A 233 8.93 -7.65 30.50
N LEU A 234 10.13 -7.10 30.72
CA LEU A 234 11.38 -7.80 30.42
C LEU A 234 11.60 -8.99 31.34
N LYS A 235 11.23 -8.90 32.62
CA LYS A 235 11.30 -10.02 33.55
C LYS A 235 10.43 -11.19 33.10
N LEU A 236 9.15 -10.94 32.78
CA LEU A 236 8.25 -12.00 32.29
C LEU A 236 8.78 -12.64 31.02
N ALA A 237 9.31 -11.84 30.09
CA ALA A 237 9.87 -12.35 28.85
C ALA A 237 11.17 -13.15 29.06
N ALA A 238 12.08 -12.67 29.92
CA ALA A 238 13.32 -13.36 30.25
C ALA A 238 13.08 -14.66 31.04
N GLU A 239 12.05 -14.70 31.88
CA GLU A 239 11.63 -15.92 32.58
C GLU A 239 10.98 -16.93 31.61
N ALA A 240 10.25 -16.46 30.60
CA ALA A 240 9.64 -17.31 29.59
C ALA A 240 10.66 -17.91 28.59
N ASP A 241 11.72 -17.16 28.27
CA ASP A 241 12.88 -17.64 27.50
C ASP A 241 14.16 -17.39 28.28
N SER A 242 14.45 -18.28 29.24
CA SER A 242 15.60 -18.15 30.13
C SER A 242 16.95 -18.22 29.41
N THR A 243 16.98 -18.60 28.12
CA THR A 243 18.20 -18.71 27.30
C THR A 243 18.44 -17.49 26.42
N ASN A 244 17.60 -16.46 26.52
CA ASN A 244 17.71 -15.24 25.75
C ASN A 244 18.55 -14.21 26.51
N GLU A 245 19.83 -14.18 26.17
CA GLU A 245 20.84 -13.29 26.74
C GLU A 245 20.49 -11.81 26.59
N ILE A 246 19.80 -11.44 25.49
CA ILE A 246 19.43 -10.05 25.20
C ILE A 246 18.37 -9.56 26.19
N LEU A 247 17.40 -10.42 26.55
CA LEU A 247 16.37 -10.08 27.54
C LEU A 247 16.95 -9.94 28.93
N TRP A 248 17.87 -10.83 29.32
CA TRP A 248 18.56 -10.75 30.61
C TRP A 248 19.44 -9.51 30.71
N PHE A 249 20.18 -9.17 29.64
CA PHE A 249 20.97 -7.94 29.59
C PHE A 249 20.08 -6.70 29.70
N SER A 250 18.99 -6.66 28.93
CA SER A 250 18.03 -5.55 28.95
C SER A 250 17.38 -5.38 30.33
N LEU A 251 17.02 -6.48 30.99
CA LEU A 251 16.49 -6.47 32.36
C LEU A 251 17.52 -5.97 33.37
N GLY A 252 18.79 -6.39 33.25
CA GLY A 252 19.90 -5.88 34.05
C GLY A 252 20.05 -4.37 33.93
N SER A 253 19.96 -3.83 32.70
CA SER A 253 19.99 -2.39 32.45
C SER A 253 18.83 -1.64 33.12
N VAL A 254 17.63 -2.23 33.16
CA VAL A 254 16.49 -1.65 33.91
C VAL A 254 16.76 -1.67 35.42
N TYR A 255 17.28 -2.76 35.97
CA TYR A 255 17.62 -2.84 37.39
C TYR A 255 18.69 -1.83 37.80
N ASP A 256 19.70 -1.62 36.98
CA ASP A 256 20.72 -0.58 37.21
C ASP A 256 20.11 0.82 37.27
N ASN A 257 19.21 1.15 36.33
CA ASN A 257 18.50 2.44 36.33
C ASN A 257 17.59 2.63 37.57
N LEU A 258 17.12 1.52 38.16
CA LEU A 258 16.36 1.50 39.41
C LEU A 258 17.24 1.48 40.67
N GLY A 259 18.57 1.40 40.54
CA GLY A 259 19.50 1.26 41.67
C GLY A 259 19.45 -0.11 42.36
N LYS A 260 18.90 -1.14 41.69
CA LYS A 260 18.76 -2.51 42.20
C LYS A 260 20.02 -3.33 41.88
N THR A 261 21.17 -2.94 42.45
CA THR A 261 22.50 -3.45 42.07
C THR A 261 22.63 -4.99 42.12
N GLU A 262 22.10 -5.63 43.16
CA GLU A 262 22.18 -7.10 43.29
C GLU A 262 21.41 -7.81 42.18
N LEU A 263 20.17 -7.36 41.90
CA LEU A 263 19.34 -7.91 40.84
C LEU A 263 19.92 -7.64 39.44
N ALA A 264 20.56 -6.49 39.24
CA ALA A 264 21.26 -6.17 38.00
C ALA A 264 22.42 -7.14 37.76
N ALA A 265 23.26 -7.39 38.77
CA ALA A 265 24.37 -8.33 38.68
C ALA A 265 23.88 -9.76 38.37
N GLU A 266 22.81 -10.21 39.03
CA GLU A 266 22.18 -11.51 38.74
C GLU A 266 21.67 -11.61 37.30
N ALA A 267 21.00 -10.56 36.79
CA ALA A 267 20.48 -10.53 35.44
C ALA A 267 21.62 -10.52 34.41
N TYR A 268 22.68 -9.73 34.61
CA TYR A 268 23.84 -9.73 33.72
C TYR A 268 24.59 -11.06 33.71
N LEU A 269 24.69 -11.76 34.85
CA LEU A 269 25.28 -13.10 34.90
C LEU A 269 24.50 -14.12 34.07
N LYS A 270 23.17 -13.98 33.99
CA LYS A 270 22.32 -14.83 33.13
C LYS A 270 22.43 -14.48 31.64
N ALA A 271 23.00 -13.32 31.30
CA ALA A 271 23.22 -12.88 29.94
C ALA A 271 24.58 -13.34 29.36
N LEU A 272 25.43 -14.01 30.15
CA LEU A 272 26.73 -14.56 29.75
C LEU A 272 26.62 -16.05 29.38
#